data_AF-A0A7R8X2R6-F1
#
_entry.id   AF-A0A7R8X2R6-F1
#
_cell.length_a   1.000
_cell.length_b   1.000
_cell.length_c   1.000
_cell.angle_alpha   90.00
_cell.angle_beta   90.00
_cell.angle_gamma   90.00
#
_symmetry.space_group_name_H-M   'P 1'
#
loop_
_entity.id
_entity.type
_entity.pdbx_description
1 polymer ?
#
loop_
_entity_poly.entity_id
_entity_poly.type
_entity_poly.pdbx_seq_one_letter_code
_entity_poly.pdbx_strand_id
1 'polypeptide(L)'
;MRERFNRVLEDVINQHQELNERIDGFFHKDLLEKLNRISSYVGGLPQRRKLSSRRDDPDWFQGINERIQTKEEALRARAQSRMRNYLRDARNQTRGDPAALQVHARLLNAFGALQDMLRRDDYQGHLFDRKELESLCDEEGTFACQGRFDLEECSYGEGHVINPYDNRESLLLFQNWNLDHGIERSRTVVPGLVAAIVKGGRRNVNMEYFYALLFTTENLRLVHTVCHEKGHHRRGLDPDEIYL
;
A
#
# COMPACT_ATOMS: atom_id res chain seq x y z
N MET A 1 14.87 43.35 14.39
CA MET A 1 13.43 43.31 14.04
C MET A 1 13.07 42.02 13.26
N ARG A 2 13.78 41.67 12.19
CA ARG A 2 13.60 40.39 11.46
C ARG A 2 13.75 39.11 12.31
N GLU A 3 14.78 39.02 13.16
CA GLU A 3 14.97 37.85 14.03
C GLU A 3 13.85 37.66 15.07
N ARG A 4 13.24 38.76 15.53
CA ARG A 4 12.13 38.70 16.47
C ARG A 4 10.85 38.25 15.76
N PHE A 5 10.65 38.68 14.52
CA PHE A 5 9.56 38.23 13.66
C PHE A 5 9.69 36.74 13.31
N ASN A 6 10.88 36.28 12.91
CA ASN A 6 11.12 34.87 12.59
C ASN A 6 10.88 33.95 13.79
N ARG A 7 11.31 34.33 15.00
CA ARG A 7 11.05 33.57 16.22
C ARG A 7 9.56 33.44 16.54
N VAL A 8 8.79 34.54 16.39
CA VAL A 8 7.34 34.50 16.57
C VAL A 8 6.66 33.62 15.51
N LEU A 9 7.16 33.62 14.27
CA LEU A 9 6.65 32.77 13.20
C LEU A 9 6.92 31.29 13.48
N GLU A 10 8.13 30.94 13.92
CA GLU A 10 8.51 29.58 14.33
C GLU A 10 7.65 29.08 15.50
N ASP A 11 7.44 29.90 16.53
CA ASP A 11 6.58 29.55 17.67
C ASP A 11 5.14 29.25 17.23
N VAL A 12 4.57 30.06 16.33
CA VAL A 12 3.22 29.83 15.78
C VAL A 12 3.15 28.54 14.95
N ILE A 13 4.18 28.26 14.15
CA ILE A 13 4.26 27.03 13.36
C ILE A 13 4.33 25.81 14.27
N ASN A 14 5.17 25.84 15.31
CA ASN A 14 5.35 24.75 16.26
C ASN A 14 4.05 24.49 17.05
N GLN A 15 3.38 25.54 17.54
CA GLN A 15 2.09 25.41 18.23
C GLN A 15 1.01 24.81 17.34
N HIS A 16 0.98 25.19 16.06
CA HIS A 16 0.03 24.63 15.10
C HIS A 16 0.34 23.16 14.79
N GLN A 17 1.62 22.78 14.72
CA GLN A 17 2.03 21.37 14.56
C GLN A 17 1.63 20.54 15.78
N GLU A 18 1.92 21.00 17.00
CA GLU A 18 1.54 20.31 18.23
C GLU A 18 0.01 20.14 18.36
N LEU A 19 -0.75 21.16 17.94
CA LEU A 19 -2.21 21.09 17.94
C LEU A 19 -2.73 20.05 16.95
N ASN A 20 -2.17 20.01 15.73
CA ASN A 20 -2.50 19.00 14.73
C ASN A 20 -2.18 17.59 15.22
N GLU A 21 -1.00 17.38 15.82
CA GLU A 21 -0.60 16.09 16.38
C GLU A 21 -1.55 15.63 17.50
N ARG A 22 -2.01 16.54 18.35
CA ARG A 22 -3.01 16.25 19.39
C ARG A 22 -4.37 15.90 18.83
N ILE A 23 -4.83 16.62 17.82
CA ILE A 23 -6.10 16.38 17.14
C ILE A 23 -6.04 15.01 16.43
N ASP A 24 -4.98 14.75 15.68
CA ASP A 24 -4.74 13.46 15.02
C ASP A 24 -4.67 12.33 16.05
N GLY A 25 -3.96 12.53 17.17
CA GLY A 25 -3.89 11.57 18.26
C GLY A 25 -5.25 11.25 18.90
N PHE A 26 -6.10 12.25 19.09
CA PHE A 26 -7.45 12.07 19.64
C PHE A 26 -8.34 11.27 18.68
N PHE A 27 -8.40 11.65 17.40
CA PHE A 27 -9.18 10.93 16.40
C PHE A 27 -8.65 9.51 16.19
N HIS A 28 -7.33 9.33 16.22
CA HIS A 28 -6.70 8.02 16.11
C HIS A 28 -7.10 7.11 17.29
N LYS A 29 -7.16 7.65 18.52
CA LYS A 29 -7.58 6.87 19.70
C LYS A 29 -9.03 6.40 19.63
N ASP A 30 -9.95 7.28 19.23
CA ASP A 30 -11.38 6.93 19.06
C ASP A 30 -11.59 5.91 17.91
N LEU A 31 -10.83 6.07 16.81
CA LEU A 31 -10.84 5.10 15.71
C LEU A 31 -10.30 3.73 16.15
N LEU A 32 -9.18 3.71 16.89
CA LEU A 32 -8.58 2.49 17.43
C LEU A 32 -9.56 1.72 18.31
N GLU A 33 -10.23 2.40 19.23
CA GLU A 33 -11.17 1.77 20.14
C GLU A 33 -12.34 1.14 19.38
N LYS A 34 -12.87 1.85 18.37
CA LYS A 34 -13.93 1.33 17.49
C LYS A 34 -13.45 0.13 16.67
N LEU A 35 -12.27 0.20 16.07
CA LEU A 35 -11.69 -0.89 15.27
C LEU A 35 -11.43 -2.13 16.14
N ASN A 36 -10.94 -1.95 17.37
CA ASN A 36 -10.71 -3.06 18.31
C ASN A 36 -12.02 -3.75 18.69
N ARG A 37 -13.08 -3.00 18.95
CA ARG A 37 -14.41 -3.57 19.24
C ARG A 37 -14.95 -4.37 18.06
N ILE A 38 -14.80 -3.85 16.84
CA ILE A 38 -15.23 -4.56 15.63
C ILE A 38 -14.37 -5.82 15.42
N SER A 39 -13.05 -5.72 15.56
CA SER A 39 -12.14 -6.86 15.42
C SER A 39 -12.47 -7.97 16.42
N SER A 40 -12.72 -7.63 17.69
CA SER A 40 -13.15 -8.58 18.72
C SER A 40 -14.47 -9.26 18.38
N TYR A 41 -15.48 -8.51 17.91
CA TYR A 41 -16.75 -9.08 17.47
C TYR A 41 -16.55 -10.05 16.29
N VAL A 42 -15.75 -9.65 15.29
CA VAL A 42 -15.47 -10.46 14.10
C VAL A 42 -14.68 -11.74 14.44
N GLY A 43 -13.78 -11.68 15.41
CA GLY A 43 -13.06 -12.84 15.93
C GLY A 43 -13.99 -13.89 16.57
N GLY A 44 -15.14 -13.46 17.09
CA GLY A 44 -16.17 -14.35 17.66
C GLY A 44 -17.10 -15.01 16.64
N LEU A 45 -17.05 -14.63 15.36
CA LEU A 45 -17.90 -15.21 14.31
C LEU A 45 -17.44 -16.61 13.91
N PRO A 46 -18.29 -17.41 13.24
CA PRO A 46 -17.88 -18.69 12.68
C PRO A 46 -16.68 -18.53 11.72
N GLN A 47 -15.64 -19.31 11.97
CA GLN A 47 -14.39 -19.29 11.21
C GLN A 47 -14.47 -20.39 10.13
N ARG A 48 -14.77 -19.99 8.88
CA ARG A 48 -15.01 -20.91 7.75
C ARG A 48 -13.88 -20.89 6.72
N ARG A 49 -12.64 -20.57 7.13
CA ARG A 49 -11.48 -20.49 6.21
C ARG A 49 -11.27 -21.74 5.36
N LYS A 50 -11.60 -22.93 5.88
CA LYS A 50 -11.46 -24.21 5.16
C LYS A 50 -12.38 -24.34 3.95
N LEU A 51 -13.48 -23.58 3.90
CA LEU A 51 -14.38 -23.53 2.74
C LEU A 51 -13.82 -22.54 1.71
N SER A 52 -13.63 -22.98 0.47
CA SER A 52 -13.07 -22.16 -0.62
C SER A 52 -14.13 -21.75 -1.64
N SER A 53 -15.07 -22.64 -1.98
CA SER A 53 -16.00 -22.38 -3.09
C SER A 53 -17.23 -21.58 -2.65
N ARG A 54 -17.77 -20.78 -3.58
CA ARG A 54 -19.03 -20.04 -3.42
C ARG A 54 -20.22 -20.94 -3.12
N ARG A 55 -20.22 -22.16 -3.67
CA ARG A 55 -21.25 -23.16 -3.41
C ARG A 55 -21.25 -23.57 -1.94
N ASP A 56 -20.07 -23.77 -1.37
CA ASP A 56 -19.93 -24.31 -0.02
C ASP A 56 -20.01 -23.23 1.07
N ASP A 57 -19.72 -21.96 0.74
CA ASP A 57 -19.84 -20.83 1.68
C ASP A 57 -20.46 -19.56 1.04
N PRO A 58 -21.73 -19.60 0.61
CA PRO A 58 -22.36 -18.51 -0.13
C PRO A 58 -22.42 -17.18 0.63
N ASP A 59 -22.49 -17.21 1.97
CA ASP A 59 -22.53 -16.03 2.81
C ASP A 59 -21.28 -15.18 2.67
N TRP A 60 -20.10 -15.82 2.58
CA TRP A 60 -18.83 -15.12 2.42
C TRP A 60 -18.80 -14.28 1.14
N PHE A 61 -19.50 -14.73 0.09
CA PHE A 61 -19.50 -14.09 -1.22
C PHE A 61 -20.61 -13.06 -1.43
N GLN A 62 -21.38 -12.70 -0.39
CA GLN A 62 -22.40 -11.67 -0.51
C GLN A 62 -21.79 -10.31 -0.89
N GLY A 63 -22.22 -9.75 -2.02
CA GLY A 63 -21.69 -8.49 -2.58
C GLY A 63 -20.43 -8.65 -3.42
N ILE A 64 -19.94 -9.87 -3.63
CA ILE A 64 -18.82 -10.17 -4.54
C ILE A 64 -19.37 -10.54 -5.91
N ASN A 65 -18.72 -10.05 -6.97
CA ASN A 65 -19.04 -10.36 -8.37
C ASN A 65 -19.32 -11.86 -8.58
N GLU A 66 -20.46 -12.17 -9.19
CA GLU A 66 -20.95 -13.55 -9.38
C GLU A 66 -20.01 -14.43 -10.19
N ARG A 67 -19.11 -13.87 -11.00
CA ARG A 67 -18.11 -14.62 -11.77
C ARG A 67 -17.04 -15.25 -10.88
N ILE A 68 -16.77 -14.67 -9.71
CA ILE A 68 -15.80 -15.18 -8.75
C ILE A 68 -16.41 -16.37 -8.01
N GLN A 69 -15.79 -17.54 -8.14
CA GLN A 69 -16.26 -18.81 -7.58
C GLN A 69 -15.47 -19.28 -6.36
N THR A 70 -14.28 -18.72 -6.11
CA THR A 70 -13.45 -19.10 -4.96
C THR A 70 -13.00 -17.90 -4.14
N LYS A 71 -12.73 -18.11 -2.84
CA LYS A 71 -12.19 -17.06 -1.96
C LYS A 71 -10.82 -16.60 -2.46
N GLU A 72 -10.01 -17.53 -2.97
CA GLU A 72 -8.70 -17.30 -3.58
C GLU A 72 -8.79 -16.37 -4.79
N GLU A 73 -9.74 -16.59 -5.71
CA GLU A 73 -10.00 -15.67 -6.82
C GLU A 73 -10.38 -14.26 -6.34
N ALA A 74 -11.21 -14.16 -5.29
CA ALA A 74 -11.61 -12.88 -4.74
C ALA A 74 -10.43 -12.11 -4.13
N LEU A 75 -9.57 -12.79 -3.36
CA LEU A 75 -8.41 -12.17 -2.74
C LEU A 75 -7.34 -11.83 -3.77
N ARG A 76 -7.09 -12.72 -4.76
CA ARG A 76 -6.26 -12.42 -5.93
C ARG A 76 -6.72 -11.14 -6.61
N ALA A 77 -8.00 -11.04 -6.96
CA ALA A 77 -8.56 -9.85 -7.60
C ALA A 77 -8.35 -8.56 -6.79
N ARG A 78 -8.33 -8.64 -5.44
CA ARG A 78 -8.05 -7.50 -4.56
C ARG A 78 -6.59 -7.06 -4.60
N ALA A 79 -5.63 -8.00 -4.54
CA ALA A 79 -4.21 -7.68 -4.72
C ALA A 79 -3.99 -6.99 -6.06
N GLN A 80 -4.53 -7.58 -7.14
CA GLN A 80 -4.43 -7.01 -8.47
C GLN A 80 -5.07 -5.62 -8.58
N SER A 81 -6.19 -5.37 -7.89
CA SER A 81 -6.83 -4.05 -7.85
C SER A 81 -5.93 -3.00 -7.19
N ARG A 82 -5.22 -3.36 -6.11
CA ARG A 82 -4.25 -2.46 -5.47
C ARG A 82 -3.14 -2.05 -6.43
N MET A 83 -2.56 -3.00 -7.18
CA MET A 83 -1.50 -2.68 -8.15
C MET A 83 -1.99 -1.79 -9.29
N ARG A 84 -3.20 -2.04 -9.81
CA ARG A 84 -3.82 -1.17 -10.82
C ARG A 84 -4.04 0.24 -10.29
N ASN A 85 -4.45 0.38 -9.03
CA ASN A 85 -4.60 1.68 -8.38
C ASN A 85 -3.25 2.39 -8.24
N TYR A 86 -2.18 1.70 -7.84
CA TYR A 86 -0.84 2.30 -7.74
C TYR A 86 -0.34 2.83 -9.08
N LEU A 87 -0.51 2.07 -10.17
CA LEU A 87 -0.17 2.54 -11.52
C LEU A 87 -1.00 3.75 -11.93
N ARG A 88 -2.33 3.70 -11.70
CA ARG A 88 -3.23 4.83 -12.00
C ARG A 88 -2.83 6.08 -11.23
N ASP A 89 -2.56 5.95 -9.95
CA ASP A 89 -2.21 7.06 -9.07
C ASP A 89 -0.84 7.65 -9.46
N ALA A 90 0.14 6.81 -9.80
CA ALA A 90 1.44 7.25 -10.31
C ALA A 90 1.27 8.07 -11.61
N ARG A 91 0.43 7.61 -12.54
CA ARG A 91 0.09 8.37 -13.75
C ARG A 91 -0.58 9.70 -13.41
N ASN A 92 -1.57 9.68 -12.53
CA ASN A 92 -2.32 10.87 -12.15
C ASN A 92 -1.43 11.93 -11.50
N GLN A 93 -0.46 11.52 -10.69
CA GLN A 93 0.49 12.42 -10.04
C GLN A 93 1.33 13.22 -11.04
N THR A 94 1.67 12.62 -12.19
CA THR A 94 2.46 13.29 -13.24
C THR A 94 1.64 14.26 -14.09
N ARG A 95 0.30 14.30 -13.92
CA ARG A 95 -0.56 15.22 -14.68
C ARG A 95 -0.35 16.64 -14.20
N GLY A 96 0.05 17.52 -15.12
CA GLY A 96 0.27 18.94 -14.83
C GLY A 96 1.61 19.26 -14.17
N ASP A 97 2.46 18.26 -13.90
CA ASP A 97 3.86 18.50 -13.49
C ASP A 97 4.67 19.05 -14.68
N PRO A 98 5.23 20.28 -14.60
CA PRO A 98 6.01 20.87 -15.67
C PRO A 98 7.18 20.00 -16.13
N ALA A 99 7.84 19.27 -15.23
CA ALA A 99 8.95 18.38 -15.58
C ALA A 99 8.46 17.16 -16.36
N ALA A 100 7.32 16.58 -15.96
CA ALA A 100 6.70 15.47 -16.66
C ALA A 100 6.21 15.87 -18.06
N LEU A 101 5.67 17.09 -18.21
CA LEU A 101 5.21 17.62 -19.50
C LEU A 101 6.36 17.73 -20.52
N GLN A 102 7.57 18.10 -20.09
CA GLN A 102 8.75 18.17 -20.97
C GLN A 102 9.11 16.82 -21.60
N VAL A 103 8.80 15.70 -20.92
CA VAL A 103 9.17 14.35 -21.35
C VAL A 103 7.96 13.45 -21.58
N HIS A 104 6.78 14.03 -21.86
CA HIS A 104 5.50 13.33 -21.85
C HIS A 104 5.49 12.00 -22.62
N ALA A 105 6.00 11.99 -23.87
CA ALA A 105 6.03 10.77 -24.69
C ALA A 105 6.91 9.66 -24.08
N ARG A 106 8.09 10.02 -23.55
CA ARG A 106 8.99 9.06 -22.89
C ARG A 106 8.39 8.53 -21.60
N LEU A 107 7.69 9.39 -20.85
CA LEU A 107 6.99 9.00 -19.63
C LEU A 107 5.80 8.08 -19.92
N LEU A 108 5.03 8.32 -20.98
CA LEU A 108 3.98 7.40 -21.45
C LEU A 108 4.56 6.02 -21.79
N ASN A 109 5.71 5.98 -22.48
CA ASN A 109 6.39 4.71 -22.77
C ASN A 109 6.84 4.00 -21.49
N ALA A 110 7.39 4.74 -20.52
CA ALA A 110 7.79 4.17 -19.21
C ALA A 110 6.59 3.58 -18.47
N PHE A 111 5.46 4.30 -18.42
CA PHE A 111 4.23 3.77 -17.83
C PHE A 111 3.60 2.63 -18.63
N GLY A 112 3.86 2.53 -19.94
CA GLY A 112 3.50 1.39 -20.78
C GLY A 112 4.32 0.16 -20.39
N ALA A 113 5.64 0.30 -20.28
CA ALA A 113 6.54 -0.76 -19.83
C ALA A 113 6.13 -1.30 -18.45
N LEU A 114 5.89 -0.42 -17.47
CA LEU A 114 5.40 -0.82 -16.14
C LEU A 114 4.05 -1.57 -16.21
N GLN A 115 3.16 -1.16 -17.12
CA GLN A 115 1.88 -1.84 -17.31
C GLN A 115 2.04 -3.23 -17.90
N ASP A 116 2.97 -3.41 -18.84
CA ASP A 116 3.23 -4.70 -19.46
C ASP A 116 3.91 -5.67 -18.48
N MET A 117 4.82 -5.17 -17.64
CA MET A 117 5.39 -5.94 -16.53
C MET A 117 4.32 -6.37 -15.52
N LEU A 118 3.42 -5.46 -15.13
CA LEU A 118 2.29 -5.82 -14.27
C LEU A 118 1.40 -6.89 -14.92
N ARG A 119 1.14 -6.83 -16.23
CA ARG A 119 0.35 -7.87 -16.93
C ARG A 119 1.06 -9.22 -16.92
N ARG A 120 2.38 -9.21 -17.16
CA ARG A 120 3.22 -10.42 -17.15
C ARG A 120 3.16 -11.12 -15.79
N ASP A 121 3.16 -10.34 -14.71
CA ASP A 121 3.21 -10.86 -13.35
C ASP A 121 1.79 -10.98 -12.72
N ASP A 122 0.74 -11.08 -13.54
CA ASP A 122 -0.67 -11.15 -13.14
C ASP A 122 -1.07 -10.11 -12.08
N TYR A 123 -0.56 -8.89 -12.21
CA TYR A 123 -0.75 -7.77 -11.31
C TYR A 123 -0.47 -8.13 -9.84
N GLN A 124 0.52 -9.00 -9.60
CA GLN A 124 0.91 -9.46 -8.26
C GLN A 124 -0.28 -10.08 -7.49
N GLY A 125 -1.20 -10.71 -8.22
CA GLY A 125 -2.39 -11.32 -7.65
C GLY A 125 -2.07 -12.41 -6.62
N HIS A 126 -0.93 -13.08 -6.77
CA HIS A 126 -0.47 -14.14 -5.89
C HIS A 126 -0.30 -13.69 -4.43
N LEU A 127 0.00 -12.40 -4.20
CA LEU A 127 0.30 -11.88 -2.86
C LEU A 127 -0.81 -12.13 -1.84
N PHE A 128 -2.07 -12.23 -2.27
CA PHE A 128 -3.20 -12.50 -1.37
C PHE A 128 -3.85 -13.87 -1.57
N ASP A 129 -3.35 -14.72 -2.47
CA ASP A 129 -3.88 -16.07 -2.63
C ASP A 129 -3.10 -17.06 -1.76
N ARG A 130 -3.73 -17.60 -0.71
CA ARG A 130 -3.12 -18.59 0.20
C ARG A 130 -2.63 -19.89 -0.47
N LYS A 131 -3.03 -20.16 -1.71
CA LYS A 131 -2.55 -21.33 -2.48
C LYS A 131 -1.22 -21.07 -3.20
N GLU A 132 -0.75 -19.83 -3.22
CA GLU A 132 0.49 -19.43 -3.86
C GLU A 132 1.64 -19.42 -2.84
N LEU A 133 2.83 -19.84 -3.27
CA LEU A 133 4.00 -19.96 -2.39
C LEU A 133 4.51 -18.60 -1.90
N GLU A 134 4.37 -17.56 -2.73
CA GLU A 134 4.82 -16.19 -2.43
C GLU A 134 3.71 -15.33 -1.84
N SER A 135 2.68 -15.96 -1.29
CA SER A 135 1.58 -15.26 -0.61
C SER A 135 2.06 -14.55 0.65
N LEU A 136 1.42 -13.42 0.98
CA LEU A 136 1.64 -12.69 2.22
C LEU A 136 0.88 -13.30 3.42
N CYS A 137 0.15 -14.38 3.19
CA CYS A 137 -0.52 -15.16 4.24
C CYS A 137 0.06 -16.56 4.34
N ASP A 138 -0.20 -17.19 5.49
CA ASP A 138 0.06 -18.62 5.68
C ASP A 138 -0.89 -19.49 4.84
N GLU A 139 -0.68 -20.81 4.88
CA GLU A 139 -1.51 -21.80 4.16
C GLU A 139 -3.00 -21.77 4.55
N GLU A 140 -3.31 -21.23 5.72
CA GLU A 140 -4.68 -21.05 6.22
C GLU A 140 -5.33 -19.74 5.73
N GLY A 141 -4.53 -18.83 5.17
CA GLY A 141 -4.97 -17.50 4.73
C GLY A 141 -4.86 -16.42 5.80
N THR A 142 -4.07 -16.64 6.86
CA THR A 142 -3.83 -15.66 7.92
C THR A 142 -2.73 -14.69 7.50
N PHE A 143 -3.07 -13.40 7.46
CA PHE A 143 -2.14 -12.31 7.21
C PHE A 143 -1.70 -11.70 8.54
N ALA A 144 -0.40 -11.47 8.67
CA ALA A 144 0.19 -10.74 9.80
C ALA A 144 0.65 -9.35 9.35
N CYS A 145 0.50 -8.36 10.23
CA CYS A 145 1.02 -7.02 9.99
C CYS A 145 2.54 -7.04 10.04
N GLN A 146 3.17 -6.56 8.98
CA GLN A 146 4.63 -6.50 8.86
C GLN A 146 5.24 -5.28 9.57
N GLY A 147 4.46 -4.57 10.38
CA GLY A 147 4.91 -3.40 11.14
C GLY A 147 5.10 -2.15 10.28
N ARG A 148 5.36 -1.03 10.95
CA ARG A 148 5.70 0.24 10.27
C ARG A 148 6.93 0.05 9.39
N PHE A 149 7.10 0.92 8.39
CA PHE A 149 8.23 0.86 7.46
C PHE A 149 9.61 0.84 8.14
N ASP A 150 9.73 1.42 9.35
CA ASP A 150 10.94 1.54 10.15
C ASP A 150 11.09 0.48 11.25
N LEU A 151 10.14 -0.45 11.37
CA LEU A 151 10.16 -1.54 12.34
C LEU A 151 10.25 -2.89 11.63
N GLU A 152 10.79 -3.90 12.31
CA GLU A 152 10.83 -5.27 11.79
C GLU A 152 9.45 -5.94 11.91
N GLU A 153 8.70 -5.61 12.97
CA GLU A 153 7.42 -6.22 13.30
C GLU A 153 6.38 -5.19 13.78
N CYS A 154 5.12 -5.64 13.91
CA CYS A 154 4.04 -4.82 14.43
C CYS A 154 4.22 -4.54 15.93
N SER A 155 4.33 -3.26 16.31
CA SER A 155 4.53 -2.83 17.70
C SER A 155 3.28 -2.83 18.59
N TYR A 156 2.14 -3.29 18.07
CA TYR A 156 0.85 -3.23 18.78
C TYR A 156 0.52 -4.58 19.42
N GLY A 157 0.64 -4.66 20.75
CA GLY A 157 0.24 -5.85 21.52
C GLY A 157 0.93 -7.12 21.04
N GLU A 158 0.15 -8.15 20.71
CA GLU A 158 0.62 -9.42 20.13
C GLU A 158 0.79 -9.38 18.60
N GLY A 159 0.66 -8.19 17.99
CA GLY A 159 0.68 -7.98 16.55
C GLY A 159 -0.71 -8.09 15.92
N HIS A 160 -1.00 -7.22 14.93
CA HIS A 160 -2.25 -7.33 14.19
C HIS A 160 -2.22 -8.54 13.28
N VAL A 161 -3.29 -9.33 13.32
CA VAL A 161 -3.53 -10.47 12.45
C VAL A 161 -4.96 -10.43 11.90
N ILE A 162 -5.16 -10.99 10.70
CA ILE A 162 -6.47 -11.13 10.11
C ILE A 162 -6.49 -12.31 9.15
N ASN A 163 -7.60 -13.04 9.10
CA ASN A 163 -7.80 -14.05 8.07
C ASN A 163 -9.07 -13.70 7.27
N PRO A 164 -8.94 -13.05 6.10
CA PRO A 164 -10.08 -12.65 5.28
C PRO A 164 -10.83 -13.84 4.68
N TYR A 165 -10.29 -15.07 4.77
CA TYR A 165 -10.98 -16.28 4.33
C TYR A 165 -12.01 -16.80 5.33
N ASP A 166 -11.98 -16.35 6.59
CA ASP A 166 -12.84 -16.91 7.62
C ASP A 166 -14.30 -16.58 7.47
N ASN A 167 -14.62 -15.30 7.29
CA ASN A 167 -15.99 -14.81 7.17
C ASN A 167 -16.00 -13.49 6.38
N ARG A 168 -17.21 -13.08 5.98
CA ARG A 168 -17.42 -11.88 5.18
C ARG A 168 -16.95 -10.62 5.90
N GLU A 169 -17.14 -10.55 7.21
CA GLU A 169 -16.78 -9.39 8.02
C GLU A 169 -15.26 -9.24 8.08
N SER A 170 -14.52 -10.33 8.23
CA SER A 170 -13.05 -10.36 8.14
C SER A 170 -12.59 -9.93 6.75
N LEU A 171 -13.27 -10.40 5.71
CA LEU A 171 -13.01 -9.96 4.35
C LEU A 171 -13.23 -8.44 4.17
N LEU A 172 -14.28 -7.87 4.77
CA LEU A 172 -14.54 -6.43 4.71
C LEU A 172 -13.50 -5.64 5.51
N LEU A 173 -13.14 -6.11 6.71
CA LEU A 173 -12.11 -5.48 7.53
C LEU A 173 -10.73 -5.46 6.87
N PHE A 174 -10.43 -6.43 6.00
CA PHE A 174 -9.18 -6.46 5.23
C PHE A 174 -9.01 -5.27 4.28
N GLN A 175 -10.07 -4.49 4.01
CA GLN A 175 -9.96 -3.21 3.31
C GLN A 175 -9.18 -2.16 4.12
N ASN A 176 -9.15 -2.28 5.44
CA ASN A 176 -8.36 -1.42 6.33
C ASN A 176 -6.90 -1.87 6.46
N TRP A 177 -6.47 -2.83 5.65
CA TRP A 177 -5.07 -3.21 5.52
C TRP A 177 -4.51 -2.63 4.23
N ASN A 178 -3.27 -2.17 4.24
CA ASN A 178 -2.62 -1.49 3.12
C ASN A 178 -1.33 -2.21 2.73
N LEU A 179 -0.95 -2.11 1.46
CA LEU A 179 0.42 -2.42 1.03
C LEU A 179 1.18 -1.10 0.99
N ASP A 180 1.84 -0.76 2.09
CA ASP A 180 2.52 0.50 2.27
C ASP A 180 3.91 0.49 1.62
N HIS A 181 4.29 1.60 1.01
CA HIS A 181 5.57 1.76 0.32
C HIS A 181 6.66 2.21 1.30
N GLY A 182 7.68 1.39 1.53
CA GLY A 182 8.82 1.74 2.38
C GLY A 182 9.57 2.98 1.89
N ILE A 183 9.82 3.06 0.59
CA ILE A 183 10.24 4.26 -0.14
C ILE A 183 8.99 4.86 -0.77
N GLU A 184 8.58 6.03 -0.31
CA GLU A 184 7.29 6.63 -0.64
C GLU A 184 7.07 6.79 -2.15
N ARG A 185 5.99 6.19 -2.66
CA ARG A 185 5.57 6.29 -4.06
C ARG A 185 5.50 7.74 -4.53
N SER A 186 4.74 8.57 -3.81
CA SER A 186 4.42 9.93 -4.26
C SER A 186 5.50 10.95 -3.95
N ARG A 187 6.29 10.77 -2.89
CA ARG A 187 7.34 11.72 -2.53
C ARG A 187 8.68 11.40 -3.16
N THR A 188 8.95 10.13 -3.47
CA THR A 188 10.27 9.68 -3.88
C THR A 188 10.26 8.92 -5.21
N VAL A 189 9.50 7.82 -5.32
CA VAL A 189 9.61 6.91 -6.47
C VAL A 189 9.12 7.56 -7.77
N VAL A 190 7.91 8.12 -7.79
CA VAL A 190 7.33 8.74 -9.00
C VAL A 190 8.10 10.01 -9.40
N PRO A 191 8.40 10.97 -8.50
CA PRO A 191 9.25 12.11 -8.83
C PRO A 191 10.65 11.70 -9.32
N GLY A 192 11.22 10.65 -8.73
CA GLY A 192 12.51 10.11 -9.13
C GLY A 192 12.51 9.50 -10.53
N LEU A 193 11.44 8.79 -10.92
CA LEU A 193 11.27 8.28 -12.29
C LEU A 193 11.20 9.44 -13.29
N VAL A 194 10.41 10.46 -13.00
CA VAL A 194 10.31 11.67 -13.85
C VAL A 194 11.67 12.33 -13.98
N ALA A 195 12.37 12.56 -12.86
CA ALA A 195 13.69 13.15 -12.85
C ALA A 195 14.72 12.30 -13.62
N ALA A 196 14.66 10.97 -13.50
CA ALA A 196 15.53 10.05 -14.20
C ALA A 196 15.36 10.14 -15.73
N ILE A 197 14.11 10.25 -16.21
CA ILE A 197 13.79 10.43 -17.62
C ILE A 197 14.23 11.81 -18.13
N VAL A 198 13.97 12.88 -17.36
CA VAL A 198 14.37 14.25 -17.70
C VAL A 198 15.89 14.38 -17.79
N LYS A 199 16.61 13.97 -16.74
CA LYS A 199 18.08 14.09 -16.63
C LYS A 199 18.85 12.99 -17.34
N GLY A 200 18.17 11.91 -17.72
CA GLY A 200 18.79 10.71 -18.26
C GLY A 200 19.42 10.93 -19.63
N GLY A 201 18.93 11.89 -20.42
CA GLY A 201 19.38 12.08 -21.79
C GLY A 201 19.26 10.77 -22.58
N ARG A 202 20.41 10.18 -22.97
CA ARG A 202 20.53 8.88 -23.66
C ARG A 202 20.67 7.67 -22.74
N ARG A 203 20.82 7.85 -21.42
CA ARG A 203 20.90 6.73 -20.46
C ARG A 203 19.58 5.96 -20.42
N ASN A 204 19.68 4.65 -20.33
CA ASN A 204 18.54 3.78 -20.19
C ASN A 204 18.11 3.77 -18.73
N VAL A 205 16.90 4.23 -18.44
CA VAL A 205 16.32 4.14 -17.10
C VAL A 205 16.06 2.67 -16.79
N ASN A 206 16.47 2.22 -15.61
CA ASN A 206 16.23 0.86 -15.15
C ASN A 206 14.76 0.71 -14.74
N MET A 207 13.93 0.24 -15.67
CA MET A 207 12.49 0.08 -15.42
C MET A 207 12.17 -1.05 -14.43
N GLU A 208 13.04 -2.06 -14.32
CA GLU A 208 12.91 -3.15 -13.33
C GLU A 208 13.05 -2.60 -11.91
N TYR A 209 14.01 -1.69 -11.67
CA TYR A 209 14.15 -1.02 -10.38
C TYR A 209 12.88 -0.24 -9.96
N PHE A 210 12.35 0.60 -10.86
CA PHE A 210 11.12 1.35 -10.56
C PHE A 210 9.89 0.44 -10.44
N TYR A 211 9.85 -0.68 -11.17
CA TYR A 211 8.79 -1.67 -11.04
C TYR A 211 8.81 -2.32 -9.65
N ALA A 212 9.98 -2.76 -9.19
CA ALA A 212 10.16 -3.36 -7.88
C ALA A 212 9.70 -2.40 -6.77
N LEU A 213 10.15 -1.15 -6.84
CA LEU A 213 9.75 -0.13 -5.87
C LEU A 213 8.25 0.20 -5.89
N LEU A 214 7.57 0.09 -7.02
CA LEU A 214 6.16 0.45 -7.12
C LEU A 214 5.20 -0.69 -6.80
N PHE A 215 5.58 -1.94 -7.10
CA PHE A 215 4.62 -3.03 -7.22
C PHE A 215 5.02 -4.32 -6.50
N THR A 216 6.25 -4.48 -6.01
CA THR A 216 6.69 -5.73 -5.37
C THR A 216 6.92 -5.57 -3.87
N THR A 217 7.05 -6.69 -3.18
CA THR A 217 7.33 -6.77 -1.73
C THR A 217 8.74 -6.30 -1.37
N GLU A 218 9.60 -6.02 -2.34
CA GLU A 218 10.88 -5.33 -2.11
C GLU A 218 10.67 -3.96 -1.48
N ASN A 219 9.56 -3.30 -1.79
CA ASN A 219 9.20 -2.00 -1.23
C ASN A 219 7.79 -1.94 -0.64
N LEU A 220 6.94 -2.96 -0.85
CA LEU A 220 5.60 -3.04 -0.30
C LEU A 220 5.57 -3.86 1.00
N ARG A 221 4.98 -3.30 2.05
CA ARG A 221 4.71 -4.00 3.32
C ARG A 221 3.22 -4.02 3.64
N LEU A 222 2.69 -5.17 4.01
CA LEU A 222 1.32 -5.32 4.44
C LEU A 222 1.16 -4.82 5.88
N VAL A 223 0.41 -3.74 6.05
CA VAL A 223 0.22 -3.09 7.33
C VAL A 223 -1.25 -2.83 7.63
N HIS A 224 -1.64 -2.98 8.89
CA HIS A 224 -2.92 -2.47 9.35
C HIS A 224 -2.93 -0.93 9.27
N THR A 225 -4.07 -0.30 8.98
CA THR A 225 -4.16 1.17 8.80
C THR A 225 -3.60 1.96 9.99
N VAL A 226 -3.65 1.41 11.20
CA VAL A 226 -3.13 2.08 12.40
C VAL A 226 -1.59 1.98 12.52
N CYS A 227 -0.98 1.03 11.81
CA CYS A 227 0.46 0.89 11.67
C CYS A 227 0.98 1.61 10.41
N HIS A 228 0.09 2.20 9.63
CA HIS A 228 0.42 3.01 8.47
C HIS A 228 0.58 4.47 8.92
N GLU A 229 1.77 4.80 9.45
CA GLU A 229 2.09 6.18 9.80
C GLU A 229 2.45 6.99 8.56
N LYS A 230 1.77 8.14 8.39
CA LYS A 230 1.99 9.07 7.28
C LYS A 230 3.20 10.01 7.53
N GLY A 231 4.25 9.49 8.16
CA GLY A 231 5.51 10.21 8.38
C GLY A 231 6.32 10.33 7.08
N HIS A 232 7.36 11.15 7.07
CA HIS A 232 8.34 11.13 5.97
C HIS A 232 9.24 9.90 6.10
N HIS A 233 9.25 9.04 5.09
CA HIS A 233 10.13 7.88 5.10
C HIS A 233 11.53 8.35 4.70
N ARG A 234 12.55 8.04 5.53
CA ARG A 234 13.93 8.55 5.33
C ARG A 234 14.70 7.86 4.20
N ARG A 235 14.14 6.81 3.58
CA ARG A 235 14.82 6.05 2.52
C ARG A 235 14.58 6.70 1.15
N GLY A 236 15.68 6.94 0.43
CA GLY A 236 15.69 7.48 -0.92
C GLY A 236 15.84 6.40 -1.99
N LEU A 237 15.90 6.82 -3.25
CA LEU A 237 16.32 5.95 -4.35
C LEU A 237 17.81 5.62 -4.22
N ASP A 238 18.18 4.40 -4.61
CA ASP A 238 19.55 3.98 -4.80
C ASP A 238 20.08 4.59 -6.11
N PRO A 239 21.05 5.51 -6.07
CA PRO A 239 21.56 6.16 -7.27
C PRO A 239 22.15 5.19 -8.31
N ASP A 240 22.69 4.05 -7.86
CA ASP A 240 23.39 3.10 -8.71
C ASP A 240 22.41 2.20 -9.49
N GLU A 241 21.15 2.10 -9.03
CA GLU A 241 20.10 1.29 -9.65
C GLU A 241 19.20 2.08 -10.62
N ILE A 242 19.29 3.42 -10.66
CA ILE A 242 18.38 4.26 -11.48
C ILE A 242 18.55 4.03 -12.98
N TYR A 243 19.76 3.68 -13.42
CA TYR A 243 20.12 3.53 -14.83
C TYR A 243 20.79 2.17 -15.07
N LEU A 244 20.64 1.62 -16.28
CA LEU A 244 21.36 0.43 -16.76
C LEU A 244 22.77 0.77 -17.27
#